data_AF-A0A355T0L8-F1
#
_entry.id   AF-A0A355T0L8-F1
#
_cell.length_a   1.000
_cell.length_b   1.000
_cell.length_c   1.000
_cell.angle_alpha   90.00
_cell.angle_beta   90.00
_cell.angle_gamma   90.00
#
_symmetry.space_group_name_H-M   'P 1'
#
loop_
_entity.id
_entity.type
_entity.pdbx_description
1 polymer ?
#
loop_
_entity_poly.entity_id
_entity_poly.type
_entity_poly.pdbx_seq_one_letter_code
_entity_poly.pdbx_strand_id
1 'polypeptide(L)'
;GNFSTSATGQLVTADGYTVQPGITIPSNAIDVSINAQGLVQVTLSGQTDPQTVGQLELAAFQNPAGLDPLGDNLFMESAASGTPTTGSPASDGFGSLLQGYLETSNVNAVSEITNLITAQRAYEMNAKMITATDEMLSVTSNLR
;
A
#
# COMPACT_ATOMS: atom_id res chain seq x y z
N GLY A 1 -2.28 -0.91 -9.17
CA GLY A 1 -1.75 -2.17 -8.61
C GLY A 1 -1.05 -2.96 -9.69
N ASN A 2 -0.01 -3.72 -9.34
CA ASN A 2 0.69 -4.60 -10.30
C ASN A 2 0.19 -6.04 -10.10
N PHE A 3 -0.58 -6.53 -11.07
CA PHE A 3 -1.13 -7.89 -11.06
C PHE A 3 -0.68 -8.64 -12.31
N SER A 4 -0.42 -9.93 -12.15
CA SER A 4 -0.05 -10.84 -13.23
C SER A 4 -0.91 -12.10 -13.16
N THR A 5 -0.91 -12.89 -14.23
CA THR A 5 -1.54 -14.21 -14.23
C THR A 5 -0.51 -15.26 -13.84
N SER A 6 -0.90 -16.20 -12.99
CA SER A 6 -0.09 -17.37 -12.66
C SER A 6 -0.10 -18.37 -13.82
N ALA A 7 0.74 -19.41 -13.74
CA ALA A 7 0.76 -20.51 -14.71
C ALA A 7 -0.58 -21.27 -14.80
N THR A 8 -1.44 -21.17 -13.79
CA THR A 8 -2.78 -21.76 -13.76
C THR A 8 -3.88 -20.79 -14.25
N GLY A 9 -3.51 -19.58 -14.66
CA GLY A 9 -4.43 -18.53 -15.09
C GLY A 9 -5.06 -17.74 -13.94
N GLN A 10 -4.68 -17.97 -12.69
CA GLN A 10 -5.21 -17.20 -11.56
C GLN A 10 -4.58 -15.82 -11.48
N LEU A 11 -5.36 -14.82 -11.10
CA LEU A 11 -4.87 -13.47 -10.85
C LEU A 11 -4.03 -13.47 -9.56
N VAL A 12 -2.75 -13.11 -9.69
CA VAL A 12 -1.80 -13.01 -8.60
C VAL A 12 -1.18 -11.63 -8.54
N THR A 13 -0.71 -11.23 -7.36
CA THR A 13 0.14 -10.05 -7.20
C THR A 13 1.55 -10.32 -7.78
N ALA A 14 2.37 -9.29 -7.88
CA ALA A 14 3.77 -9.41 -8.27
C ALA A 14 4.56 -10.45 -7.43
N ASP A 15 4.17 -10.62 -6.16
CA ASP A 15 4.80 -11.54 -5.21
C ASP A 15 4.19 -12.95 -5.23
N GLY A 16 3.21 -13.19 -6.11
CA GLY A 16 2.58 -14.50 -6.28
C GLY A 16 1.39 -14.78 -5.36
N TYR A 17 0.91 -13.80 -4.60
CA TYR A 17 -0.28 -13.96 -3.77
C TYR A 17 -1.55 -13.93 -4.62
N THR A 18 -2.45 -14.89 -4.42
CA THR A 18 -3.73 -14.94 -5.12
C THR A 18 -4.64 -13.80 -4.68
N VAL A 19 -5.20 -13.09 -5.66
CA VAL A 19 -6.19 -12.03 -5.41
C VAL A 19 -7.54 -12.66 -5.07
N GLN A 20 -8.11 -12.32 -3.92
CA GLN A 20 -9.47 -12.72 -3.55
C GLN A 20 -10.50 -11.92 -4.38
N PRO A 21 -11.60 -12.55 -4.85
CA PRO A 21 -12.13 -13.88 -4.50
C PRO A 21 -11.54 -15.07 -5.28
N GLY A 22 -10.47 -14.89 -6.06
CA GLY A 22 -9.85 -15.97 -6.85
C GLY A 22 -10.28 -15.94 -8.32
N ILE A 23 -9.97 -14.85 -9.02
CA ILE A 23 -10.33 -14.68 -10.43
C ILE A 23 -9.40 -15.51 -11.31
N THR A 24 -9.98 -16.35 -12.19
CA THR A 24 -9.22 -17.16 -13.15
C THR A 24 -9.43 -16.63 -14.56
N ILE A 25 -8.35 -16.18 -15.20
CA ILE A 25 -8.32 -15.71 -16.58
C ILE A 25 -8.01 -16.93 -17.47
N PRO A 26 -8.89 -17.25 -18.45
CA PRO A 26 -8.67 -18.39 -19.31
C PRO A 26 -7.53 -18.12 -20.30
N SER A 27 -6.77 -19.16 -20.66
CA SER A 27 -5.58 -19.04 -21.51
C SER A 27 -5.86 -18.63 -22.96
N ASN A 28 -7.14 -18.61 -23.37
CA ASN A 28 -7.59 -18.16 -24.69
C ASN A 28 -8.07 -16.71 -24.70
N ALA A 29 -7.88 -15.97 -23.60
CA ALA A 29 -8.08 -14.52 -23.56
C ALA A 29 -7.01 -13.82 -24.41
N ILE A 30 -7.46 -12.99 -25.35
CA ILE A 30 -6.60 -12.11 -26.16
C ILE A 30 -6.31 -10.82 -25.41
N ASP A 31 -7.34 -10.28 -24.75
CA ASP A 31 -7.27 -9.01 -24.04
C ASP A 31 -8.00 -9.11 -22.69
N VAL A 32 -7.54 -8.33 -21.72
CA VAL A 32 -8.10 -8.27 -20.36
C VAL A 32 -8.35 -6.80 -20.02
N SER A 33 -9.62 -6.45 -19.86
CA SER A 33 -10.04 -5.12 -19.45
C SER A 33 -10.69 -5.18 -18.07
N ILE A 34 -10.46 -4.14 -17.27
CA ILE A 34 -11.05 -4.03 -15.93
C ILE A 34 -11.84 -2.73 -15.88
N ASN A 35 -13.14 -2.82 -15.60
CA ASN A 35 -13.98 -1.65 -15.54
C ASN A 35 -13.87 -0.91 -14.19
N ALA A 36 -14.45 0.29 -14.11
CA ALA A 36 -14.43 1.10 -12.89
C ALA A 36 -15.13 0.47 -11.68
N GLN A 37 -15.98 -0.55 -11.93
CA GLN A 37 -16.71 -1.32 -10.92
C GLN A 37 -15.96 -2.60 -10.50
N GLY A 38 -14.72 -2.79 -10.98
CA GLY A 38 -13.89 -3.97 -10.69
C GLY A 38 -14.23 -5.22 -11.48
N LEU A 39 -15.15 -5.18 -12.45
CA LEU A 39 -15.42 -6.32 -13.31
C LEU A 39 -14.23 -6.57 -14.22
N VAL A 40 -13.64 -7.75 -14.09
CA VAL A 40 -12.59 -8.25 -14.96
C VAL A 40 -13.26 -8.90 -16.15
N GLN A 41 -13.06 -8.31 -17.32
CA GLN A 41 -13.60 -8.76 -18.58
C GLN A 41 -12.46 -9.23 -19.48
N VAL A 42 -12.71 -10.32 -20.21
CA VAL A 42 -11.75 -10.89 -21.14
C VAL A 42 -12.37 -11.00 -22.51
N THR A 43 -11.60 -10.68 -23.54
CA THR A 43 -12.01 -10.86 -24.93
C THR A 43 -11.40 -12.15 -25.45
N LEU A 44 -12.22 -13.13 -25.80
CA LEU A 44 -11.76 -14.43 -26.29
C LEU A 44 -11.53 -14.39 -27.81
N SER A 45 -10.63 -15.24 -28.30
CA SER A 45 -10.44 -15.43 -29.74
C SER A 45 -11.71 -15.89 -30.44
N GLY A 46 -12.23 -15.05 -31.34
CA GLY A 46 -13.43 -15.34 -32.13
C GLY A 46 -14.75 -14.82 -31.53
N GLN A 47 -14.71 -14.15 -30.38
CA GLN A 47 -15.85 -13.38 -29.84
C GLN A 47 -15.49 -11.91 -29.74
N THR A 48 -16.38 -11.06 -30.24
CA THR A 48 -16.22 -9.60 -30.19
C THR A 48 -16.70 -9.02 -28.85
N ASP A 49 -17.62 -9.72 -28.17
CA ASP A 49 -18.19 -9.26 -26.91
C ASP A 49 -17.32 -9.71 -25.72
N PRO A 50 -16.91 -8.78 -24.84
CA PRO A 50 -16.14 -9.13 -23.65
C PRO A 50 -16.96 -9.99 -22.68
N GLN A 51 -16.36 -11.08 -22.20
CA GLN A 51 -16.96 -11.93 -21.17
C GLN A 51 -16.44 -11.53 -19.80
N THR A 52 -17.33 -11.35 -18.82
CA THR A 52 -16.91 -11.12 -17.43
C THR A 52 -16.46 -12.43 -16.79
N VAL A 53 -15.23 -12.47 -16.27
CA VAL A 53 -14.64 -13.66 -15.61
C VAL A 53 -14.65 -13.56 -14.09
N GLY A 54 -14.83 -12.36 -13.54
CA GLY A 54 -14.90 -12.13 -12.11
C GLY A 54 -15.03 -10.66 -11.78
N GLN A 55 -15.17 -10.38 -10.48
CA GLN A 55 -15.22 -9.03 -9.94
C GLN A 55 -14.20 -8.89 -8.82
N LEU A 56 -13.43 -7.82 -8.87
CA LEU A 56 -12.58 -7.37 -7.77
C LEU A 56 -13.44 -6.66 -6.73
N GLU A 57 -13.18 -6.96 -5.47
CA GLU A 57 -13.80 -6.30 -4.32
C GLU A 57 -12.78 -5.41 -3.62
N LEU A 58 -13.25 -4.32 -3.03
CA LEU A 58 -12.45 -3.48 -2.15
C LEU A 58 -12.85 -3.75 -0.70
N ALA A 59 -11.86 -3.80 0.18
CA ALA A 59 -12.07 -3.84 1.62
C ALA A 59 -11.79 -2.45 2.20
N ALA A 60 -12.79 -1.88 2.87
CA ALA A 60 -12.65 -0.66 3.65
C ALA A 60 -12.59 -1.01 5.14
N PHE A 61 -11.77 -0.27 5.88
CA PHE A 61 -11.62 -0.42 7.33
C PHE A 61 -12.02 0.88 8.00
N GLN A 62 -12.62 0.78 9.19
CA GLN A 62 -13.02 1.95 9.95
C GLN A 62 -11.81 2.76 10.42
N ASN A 63 -10.71 2.08 10.77
CA ASN A 63 -9.46 2.73 11.16
C ASN A 63 -8.26 2.15 10.36
N PRO A 64 -7.89 2.77 9.23
CA PRO A 64 -6.73 2.33 8.45
C PRO A 64 -5.39 2.41 9.20
N ALA A 65 -5.26 3.35 10.15
CA ALA A 65 -4.02 3.49 10.95
C ALA A 65 -3.84 2.36 11.97
N GLY A 66 -4.89 1.59 12.24
CA GLY A 66 -4.83 0.40 13.07
C GLY A 66 -4.43 -0.87 12.32
N LEU A 67 -4.23 -0.82 11.00
CA LEU A 67 -3.83 -1.99 10.22
C LEU A 67 -2.39 -2.40 10.55
N ASP A 68 -2.15 -3.70 10.68
CA ASP A 68 -0.82 -4.23 10.93
C ASP A 68 -0.05 -4.33 9.60
N PRO A 69 1.09 -3.63 9.43
CA PRO A 69 1.87 -3.71 8.21
C PRO A 69 2.66 -5.03 8.17
N LEU A 70 2.40 -5.86 7.17
CA LEU A 70 3.13 -7.12 6.94
C LEU A 70 4.41 -6.94 6.11
N GLY A 71 4.64 -5.74 5.57
CA GLY A 71 5.70 -5.45 4.60
C GLY A 71 5.18 -5.45 3.16
N ASP A 72 6.00 -5.00 2.21
CA ASP A 72 5.68 -4.98 0.77
C ASP A 72 4.37 -4.28 0.39
N ASN A 73 3.95 -3.29 1.19
CA ASN A 73 2.65 -2.61 1.11
C ASN A 73 1.42 -3.51 1.38
N LEU A 74 1.62 -4.66 2.01
CA LEU A 74 0.56 -5.54 2.50
C LEU A 74 0.19 -5.16 3.93
N PHE A 75 -1.11 -5.25 4.21
CA PHE A 75 -1.69 -4.93 5.50
C PHE A 75 -2.57 -6.09 5.98
N MET A 76 -2.57 -6.35 7.27
CA MET A 76 -3.42 -7.32 7.93
C MET A 76 -4.43 -6.62 8.84
N GLU A 77 -5.62 -7.21 8.94
CA GLU A 77 -6.62 -6.76 9.91
C GLU A 77 -6.12 -6.96 11.34
N SER A 78 -6.37 -5.98 12.19
CA SER A 78 -6.07 -6.04 13.63
C SER A 78 -7.32 -5.70 14.44
N ALA A 79 -7.26 -5.95 15.75
CA ALA A 79 -8.32 -5.52 16.65
C ALA A 79 -8.52 -3.98 16.66
N ALA A 80 -7.48 -3.21 16.31
CA ALA A 80 -7.52 -1.76 16.25
C ALA A 80 -8.02 -1.20 14.91
N SER A 81 -7.98 -1.98 13.82
CA SER A 81 -8.52 -1.56 12.51
C SER A 81 -10.04 -1.71 12.41
N GLY A 82 -10.60 -2.64 13.20
CA GLY A 82 -11.98 -3.09 13.08
C GLY A 82 -12.16 -4.12 11.96
N THR A 83 -13.40 -4.62 11.81
CA THR A 83 -13.74 -5.62 10.79
C THR A 83 -13.77 -4.99 9.39
N PRO A 84 -13.25 -5.67 8.35
CA PRO A 84 -13.32 -5.19 6.99
C PRO A 84 -14.77 -5.17 6.49
N THR A 85 -15.16 -4.07 5.88
CA THR A 85 -16.36 -4.01 5.03
C THR A 85 -15.93 -4.19 3.58
N THR A 86 -16.32 -5.30 2.95
CA THR A 86 -16.08 -5.50 1.53
C THR A 86 -17.22 -4.95 0.68
N GLY A 87 -16.90 -4.47 -0.52
CA GLY A 87 -17.87 -3.95 -1.46
C GLY A 87 -17.32 -3.85 -2.87
N SER A 88 -18.22 -3.63 -3.83
CA SER A 88 -17.82 -3.39 -5.22
C SER A 88 -17.17 -2.01 -5.36
N PRO A 89 -16.08 -1.89 -6.15
CA PRO A 89 -15.57 -0.59 -6.57
C PRO A 89 -16.68 0.28 -7.17
N ALA A 90 -16.56 1.60 -7.01
CA ALA A 90 -17.54 2.62 -7.43
C ALA A 90 -18.94 2.52 -6.75
N SER A 91 -19.08 1.73 -5.68
CA SER A 91 -20.23 1.75 -4.78
C SER A 91 -20.12 2.87 -3.73
N ASP A 92 -21.22 3.19 -3.05
CA ASP A 92 -21.25 4.21 -2.00
C ASP A 92 -20.25 3.88 -0.89
N GLY A 93 -19.30 4.78 -0.66
CA GLY A 93 -18.22 4.61 0.32
C GLY A 93 -16.94 3.96 -0.23
N PHE A 94 -16.91 3.53 -1.50
CA PHE A 94 -15.75 2.95 -2.15
C PHE A 94 -15.25 3.80 -3.33
N GLY A 95 -13.94 3.78 -3.55
CA GLY A 95 -13.32 4.40 -4.73
C GLY A 95 -13.64 3.64 -6.02
N SER A 96 -13.43 4.29 -7.17
CA SER A 96 -13.49 3.63 -8.48
C SER A 96 -12.13 3.05 -8.86
N LEU A 97 -12.14 1.98 -9.64
CA LEU A 97 -10.91 1.39 -10.17
C LEU A 97 -10.52 2.05 -11.51
N LEU A 98 -9.24 2.36 -11.69
CA LEU A 98 -8.72 2.89 -12.96
C LEU A 98 -7.66 1.94 -13.52
N GLN A 99 -7.98 1.27 -14.62
CA GLN A 99 -7.02 0.41 -15.32
C GLN A 99 -5.91 1.26 -15.96
N GLY A 100 -4.67 0.77 -15.89
CA GLY A 100 -3.50 1.42 -16.49
C GLY A 100 -2.85 2.51 -15.62
N TYR A 101 -3.43 2.81 -14.46
CA TYR A 101 -2.84 3.73 -13.49
C TYR A 101 -2.22 2.97 -12.31
N LEU A 102 -1.10 3.50 -11.81
CA LEU A 102 -0.44 3.01 -10.60
C LEU A 102 -0.53 4.09 -9.52
N GLU A 103 -1.05 3.72 -8.35
CA GLU A 103 -1.04 4.60 -7.20
C GLU A 103 0.40 4.81 -6.72
N THR A 104 0.78 6.07 -6.54
CA THR A 104 2.12 6.45 -6.09
C THR A 104 2.08 6.85 -4.62
N SER A 105 3.23 6.83 -3.96
CA SER A 105 3.34 7.29 -2.59
C SER A 105 2.92 8.76 -2.48
N ASN A 106 2.15 9.08 -1.44
CA ASN A 106 1.80 10.46 -1.08
C ASN A 106 2.96 11.22 -0.42
N VAL A 107 4.13 10.59 -0.26
CA VAL A 107 5.30 11.17 0.43
C VAL A 107 6.07 12.09 -0.50
N ASN A 108 6.30 13.33 -0.05
CA ASN A 108 7.19 14.26 -0.72
C ASN A 108 8.63 14.09 -0.20
N ALA A 109 9.50 13.52 -1.05
CA ALA A 109 10.89 13.24 -0.70
C ALA A 109 11.67 14.48 -0.21
N VAL A 110 11.39 15.67 -0.75
CA VAL A 110 12.07 16.91 -0.34
C VAL A 110 11.69 17.27 1.09
N SER A 111 10.39 17.20 1.41
CA SER A 111 9.90 17.48 2.76
C SER A 111 10.46 16.48 3.77
N GLU A 112 10.51 15.19 3.40
CA GLU A 112 10.99 14.14 4.29
C GLU A 112 12.49 14.29 4.60
N ILE A 113 13.30 14.65 3.61
CA ILE A 113 14.73 14.95 3.82
C ILE A 113 14.89 16.16 4.75
N THR A 114 14.07 17.21 4.60
CA THR A 114 14.16 18.37 5.51
C THR A 114 13.78 18.03 6.95
N ASN A 115 12.80 17.13 7.14
CA ASN A 115 12.42 16.63 8.45
C ASN A 115 13.56 15.82 9.07
N LEU A 116 14.20 14.95 8.30
CA LEU A 116 15.37 14.17 8.75
C LEU A 116 16.56 15.07 9.12
N ILE A 117 16.85 16.10 8.32
CA ILE A 117 17.92 17.08 8.64
C ILE A 117 17.59 17.83 9.93
N THR A 118 16.33 18.19 10.14
CA THR A 118 15.89 18.90 11.35
C THR A 118 16.02 18.00 12.58
N ALA A 119 15.59 16.74 12.47
CA ALA A 119 15.75 15.73 13.53
C ALA A 119 17.24 15.48 13.86
N GLN A 120 18.10 15.39 12.84
CA GLN A 120 19.54 15.24 13.03
C GLN A 120 20.13 16.47 13.73
N ARG A 121 19.79 17.69 13.31
CA ARG A 121 20.25 18.92 13.96
C ARG A 121 19.79 19.03 15.41
N ALA A 122 18.56 18.61 15.71
CA ALA A 122 18.06 18.55 17.08
C ALA A 122 18.89 17.56 17.92
N TYR A 123 19.21 16.39 17.36
CA TYR A 123 20.08 15.41 18.01
C TYR A 123 21.51 15.95 18.24
N GLU A 124 22.12 16.56 17.23
CA GLU A 124 23.46 17.17 17.34
C GLU A 124 23.50 18.31 18.36
N MET A 125 22.44 19.12 18.42
CA MET A 125 22.30 20.19 19.40
C MET A 125 22.18 19.62 20.82
N ASN A 126 21.34 18.59 21.01
CA ASN A 126 21.19 17.91 22.29
C ASN A 126 22.51 17.26 22.74
N ALA A 127 23.26 16.63 21.83
CA ALA A 127 24.56 16.07 22.12
C ALA A 127 25.57 17.15 22.55
N LYS A 128 25.64 18.28 21.83
CA LYS A 128 26.51 19.41 22.21
C LYS A 128 26.14 20.03 23.56
N MET A 129 24.85 20.13 23.86
CA MET A 129 24.38 20.60 25.18
C MET A 129 24.86 19.67 26.30
N ILE A 130 24.76 18.35 26.11
CA ILE A 130 25.26 17.36 27.07
C ILE A 130 26.77 17.53 27.27
N THR A 131 27.55 17.61 26.19
CA THR A 131 29.00 17.80 26.28
C THR A 131 29.39 19.10 27.00
N ALA A 132 28.71 20.21 26.70
CA ALA A 132 28.94 21.48 27.39
C ALA A 132 28.60 21.40 28.88
N THR A 133 27.56 20.64 29.23
CA THR A 133 27.18 20.40 30.62
C THR A 133 28.23 19.55 31.34
N ASP A 134 28.73 18.48 30.69
CA ASP A 134 29.80 17.62 31.22
C ASP A 134 31.10 18.40 31.44
N GLU A 135 31.45 19.31 30.52
CA GLU A 135 32.61 20.19 30.64
C GLU A 135 32.48 21.15 31.83
N MET A 136 31.30 21.77 32.02
CA MET A 136 31.01 22.61 33.19
C MET A 136 31.06 21.82 34.52
N LEU A 137 30.55 20.59 34.53
CA LEU A 137 30.63 19.69 35.68
C LEU A 137 32.08 19.32 36.01
N SER A 138 32.91 19.05 35.00
CA SER A 138 34.34 18.79 35.18
C SER A 138 35.08 19.98 35.79
N VAL A 139 34.84 21.20 35.28
CA VAL A 139 35.45 22.43 35.82
C VAL A 139 35.06 22.66 37.29
N THR A 140 33.79 22.47 37.64
CA THR A 140 33.33 22.62 39.03
C THR A 140 33.88 21.55 39.97
N SER A 141 34.07 20.32 39.48
CA SER A 141 34.73 19.24 40.25
C SER A 141 36.21 19.54 40.55
N ASN A 142 36.93 20.15 39.61
CA ASN A 142 38.37 20.47 39.76
C ASN A 142 38.65 21.72 40.62
N LEU A 143 37.63 22.50 40.97
CA LEU A 143 37.72 23.66 41.86
C LEU A 143 37.55 23.29 43.36
N ARG A 144 37.45 22.00 43.69
CA ARG A 144 37.38 21.47 45.06
C ARG A 144 38.73 21.08 45.62
#